data_AF-A0A9X4NVM6-F1
#
_entry.id   AF-A0A9X4NVM6-F1
#
_cell.length_a   1.000
_cell.length_b   1.000
_cell.length_c   1.000
_cell.angle_alpha   90.00
_cell.angle_beta   90.00
_cell.angle_gamma   90.00
#
_symmetry.space_group_name_H-M   'P 1'
#
loop_
_entity.id
_entity.type
_entity.pdbx_description
1 polymer ?
#
loop_
_entity_poly.entity_id
_entity_poly.type
_entity_poly.pdbx_seq_one_letter_code
_entity_poly.pdbx_strand_id
1 'polypeptide(L)'
;MLSKDEGGRHTPFFNNYRPQFYFRTTDVTGSIELPEGKEMVMPGDNVSITVKLIAPIAMEEGLRFAIREGGRTVGAGVVAKIIE
;
A
#
# COMPACT_ATOMS: atom_id res chain seq x y z
N MET A 1 -3.33 -2.47 -6.94
CA MET A 1 -2.34 -1.50 -7.46
C MET A 1 -2.97 -0.80 -8.65
N LEU A 2 -2.87 0.53 -8.77
CA LEU A 2 -3.40 1.20 -9.98
C LEU A 2 -2.55 0.80 -11.20
N SER A 3 -3.21 0.59 -12.33
CA SER A 3 -2.55 0.36 -13.61
C SER A 3 -1.87 1.65 -14.12
N LYS A 4 -1.04 1.51 -15.15
CA LYS A 4 -0.42 2.65 -15.83
C LYS A 4 -1.47 3.61 -16.40
N ASP A 5 -2.56 3.07 -16.97
CA ASP A 5 -3.62 3.87 -17.61
C ASP A 5 -4.47 4.63 -16.58
N GLU A 6 -4.52 4.13 -15.33
CA GLU A 6 -5.15 4.79 -14.19
C GLU A 6 -4.21 5.80 -13.48
N GLY A 7 -3.04 6.07 -14.04
CA GLY A 7 -2.05 7.01 -13.48
C GLY A 7 -1.21 6.44 -12.32
N GLY A 8 -1.18 5.11 -12.18
CA GLY A 8 -0.36 4.39 -11.21
C GLY A 8 1.12 4.31 -11.57
N ARG A 9 1.81 3.29 -11.04
CA ARG A 9 3.23 3.07 -11.37
C ARG A 9 3.38 2.53 -12.80
N HIS A 10 4.52 2.84 -13.42
CA HIS A 10 4.92 2.24 -14.69
C HIS A 10 5.75 0.97 -14.50
N THR A 11 6.39 0.83 -13.34
CA THR A 11 7.29 -0.26 -13.00
C THR A 11 6.78 -1.00 -11.76
N PRO A 12 7.11 -2.30 -11.61
CA PRO A 12 6.75 -3.05 -10.42
C PRO A 12 7.35 -2.43 -9.15
N PHE A 13 6.83 -2.88 -8.01
CA PHE A 13 7.49 -2.69 -6.72
C PHE A 13 7.82 -4.04 -6.09
N PHE A 14 8.79 -4.02 -5.19
CA PHE A 14 9.36 -5.20 -4.54
C PHE A 14 9.14 -5.12 -3.03
N ASN A 15 9.55 -6.17 -2.34
CA ASN A 15 9.58 -6.20 -0.88
C ASN A 15 10.39 -5.01 -0.31
N ASN A 16 10.06 -4.54 0.91
CA ASN A 16 10.63 -3.34 1.54
C ASN A 16 10.36 -2.02 0.81
N TYR A 17 9.43 -1.97 -0.13
CA TYR A 17 8.91 -0.72 -0.68
C TYR A 17 8.28 0.13 0.44
N ARG A 18 8.62 1.42 0.51
CA ARG A 18 8.24 2.35 1.60
C ARG A 18 7.40 3.56 1.13
N PRO A 19 6.17 3.36 0.67
CA PRO A 19 5.29 4.47 0.29
C PRO A 19 4.66 5.17 1.50
N GLN A 20 3.91 6.23 1.21
CA GLN A 20 2.98 6.85 2.15
C GLN A 20 1.61 6.16 2.06
N PHE A 21 1.01 5.87 3.21
CA PHE A 21 -0.34 5.36 3.34
C PHE A 21 -1.23 6.48 3.84
N TYR A 22 -2.22 6.82 3.02
CA TYR A 22 -3.20 7.85 3.33
C TYR A 22 -4.44 7.23 3.94
N PHE A 23 -4.61 7.46 5.24
CA PHE A 23 -5.79 7.07 6.00
C PHE A 23 -6.62 8.31 6.31
N ARG A 24 -7.81 8.40 5.70
CA ARG A 24 -8.76 9.53 5.84
C ARG A 24 -8.14 10.89 5.51
N THR A 25 -7.39 11.49 6.44
CA THR A 25 -6.76 12.82 6.35
C THR A 25 -5.26 12.80 6.64
N THR A 26 -4.69 11.64 6.96
CA THR A 26 -3.32 11.52 7.47
C THR A 26 -2.48 10.64 6.54
N ASP A 27 -1.32 11.15 6.12
CA ASP A 27 -0.28 10.37 5.47
C ASP A 27 0.68 9.81 6.54
N VAL A 28 0.96 8.51 6.47
CA VAL A 28 1.99 7.85 7.29
C VAL A 28 2.84 6.94 6.42
N THR A 29 4.16 7.01 6.55
CA THR A 29 5.04 6.09 5.83
C THR A 29 4.90 4.67 6.39
N GLY A 30 4.92 3.66 5.54
CA GLY A 30 4.96 2.26 5.97
C GLY A 30 5.85 1.43 5.08
N SER A 31 6.38 0.33 5.59
CA SER A 31 7.08 -0.69 4.78
C SER A 31 6.14 -1.81 4.41
N ILE A 32 6.20 -2.23 3.15
CA ILE A 32 5.41 -3.33 2.61
C ILE A 32 6.22 -4.62 2.67
N GLU A 33 5.57 -5.66 3.19
CA GLU A 33 5.99 -7.05 3.10
C GLU A 33 5.08 -7.84 2.16
N LEU A 34 5.69 -8.47 1.15
CA LEU A 34 4.97 -9.31 0.19
C LEU A 34 4.77 -10.74 0.73
N PRO A 35 3.72 -11.45 0.30
CA PRO A 35 3.55 -12.87 0.62
C PRO A 35 4.74 -13.72 0.17
N GLU A 36 4.97 -14.84 0.87
CA GLU A 36 6.00 -15.81 0.49
C GLU A 36 5.82 -16.26 -0.98
N GLY A 37 6.93 -16.35 -1.70
CA GLY A 37 6.94 -16.69 -3.14
C GLY A 37 6.53 -15.54 -4.08
N LYS A 38 6.12 -14.37 -3.57
CA LYS A 38 5.82 -13.19 -4.40
C LYS A 38 6.97 -12.17 -4.33
N GLU A 39 7.80 -12.16 -5.37
CA GLU A 39 8.97 -11.28 -5.44
C GLU A 39 8.61 -9.83 -5.79
N MET A 40 7.57 -9.64 -6.61
CA MET A 40 7.17 -8.32 -7.09
C MET A 40 5.67 -8.22 -7.34
N VAL A 41 5.18 -6.98 -7.40
CA VAL A 41 3.79 -6.64 -7.71
C VAL A 41 3.77 -5.73 -8.93
N MET A 42 3.03 -6.14 -9.97
CA MET A 42 2.90 -5.37 -11.19
C MET A 42 1.83 -4.27 -11.05
N PRO A 43 1.94 -3.15 -11.80
CA PRO A 43 0.84 -2.20 -11.92
C PRO A 43 -0.44 -2.90 -12.42
N GLY A 44 -1.57 -2.61 -11.78
CA GLY A 44 -2.86 -3.28 -12.05
C GLY A 44 -3.13 -4.55 -11.22
N ASP A 45 -2.12 -5.12 -10.55
CA ASP A 45 -2.32 -6.33 -9.75
C ASP A 45 -3.18 -6.08 -8.50
N ASN A 46 -3.95 -7.09 -8.13
CA ASN A 46 -4.52 -7.23 -6.80
C ASN A 46 -3.66 -8.19 -5.97
N VAL A 47 -3.34 -7.80 -4.74
CA VAL A 47 -2.45 -8.55 -3.85
C VAL A 47 -2.75 -8.21 -2.39
N SER A 48 -2.71 -9.23 -1.53
CA SER A 48 -2.67 -9.04 -0.08
C SER A 48 -1.23 -8.76 0.35
N ILE A 49 -1.03 -7.71 1.14
CA ILE A 49 0.29 -7.30 1.64
C ILE A 49 0.23 -7.09 3.14
N THR A 50 1.36 -7.31 3.81
CA THR A 50 1.55 -6.88 5.19
C THR A 50 2.18 -5.50 5.20
N VAL A 51 1.71 -4.60 6.06
CA VAL A 51 2.20 -3.23 6.13
C VAL A 51 2.61 -2.91 7.56
N LYS A 52 3.85 -2.44 7.74
CA LYS A 52 4.34 -1.92 9.02
C LYS A 52 4.47 -0.40 8.94
N LEU A 53 3.62 0.31 9.69
CA LEU A 53 3.63 1.77 9.73
C LEU A 53 4.74 2.29 10.65
N ILE A 54 5.35 3.42 10.30
CA ILE A 54 6.40 4.04 11.13
C ILE A 54 5.85 4.74 12.38
N ALA A 55 4.55 5.03 12.38
CA ALA A 55 3.84 5.68 13.47
C ALA A 55 2.46 5.03 13.62
N PRO A 56 1.91 4.97 14.84
CA PRO A 56 0.58 4.42 15.07
C PRO A 56 -0.49 5.27 14.37
N ILE A 57 -1.48 4.59 13.78
CA ILE A 57 -2.68 5.18 13.21
C ILE A 57 -3.88 4.47 13.80
N ALA A 58 -4.87 5.24 14.24
CA ALA A 58 -6.17 4.69 14.60
C ALA A 58 -6.84 4.10 13.36
N MET A 59 -7.08 2.79 13.36
CA MET A 59 -7.67 2.07 12.25
C MET A 59 -8.60 0.95 12.72
N GLU A 60 -9.47 0.52 11.82
CA GLU A 60 -10.41 -0.59 11.99
C GLU A 60 -10.35 -1.50 10.75
N GLU A 61 -10.69 -2.78 10.90
CA GLU A 61 -10.86 -3.66 9.75
C GLU A 61 -11.96 -3.11 8.83
N GLY A 62 -11.75 -3.20 7.52
CA GLY A 62 -12.62 -2.58 6.52
C GLY A 62 -12.31 -1.12 6.21
N LEU A 63 -11.43 -0.45 6.98
CA LEU A 63 -11.01 0.91 6.67
C LEU A 63 -10.27 0.95 5.32
N ARG A 64 -10.74 1.81 4.42
CA ARG A 64 -10.09 2.04 3.12
C ARG A 64 -8.94 3.03 3.27
N PHE A 65 -7.89 2.81 2.48
CA PHE A 65 -6.72 3.69 2.42
C PHE A 65 -6.22 3.81 0.98
N ALA A 66 -5.44 4.85 0.73
CA ALA A 66 -4.70 5.01 -0.52
C ALA A 66 -3.20 4.84 -0.27
N ILE A 67 -2.48 4.30 -1.26
CA ILE A 67 -1.02 4.24 -1.28
C ILE A 67 -0.54 5.37 -2.17
N ARG A 68 0.35 6.20 -1.66
CA ARG A 68 0.84 7.41 -2.31
C ARG A 68 2.36 7.43 -2.42
N GLU A 69 2.84 7.96 -3.54
CA GLU A 69 4.25 8.20 -3.83
C GLU A 69 4.40 9.60 -4.44
N GLY A 70 5.23 10.45 -3.82
CA GLY A 70 5.41 11.84 -4.29
C GLY A 70 4.10 12.63 -4.40
N GLY A 71 3.14 12.36 -3.49
CA GLY A 71 1.81 12.99 -3.50
C GLY A 71 0.80 12.41 -4.49
N ARG A 72 1.20 11.46 -5.36
CA ARG A 72 0.31 10.78 -6.33
C ARG A 72 -0.21 9.47 -5.77
N THR A 73 -1.48 9.17 -6.02
CA THR A 73 -2.06 7.88 -5.67
C THR A 73 -1.58 6.81 -6.64
N VAL A 74 -0.96 5.76 -6.12
CA VAL A 74 -0.44 4.63 -6.89
C VAL A 74 -1.18 3.33 -6.60
N GLY A 75 -1.94 3.28 -5.50
CA GLY A 75 -2.75 2.13 -5.15
C GLY A 75 -3.89 2.50 -4.21
N ALA A 76 -4.84 1.59 -4.09
CA ALA A 76 -5.92 1.64 -3.12
C ALA A 76 -6.00 0.29 -2.41
N GLY A 77 -6.40 0.31 -1.15
CA GLY A 77 -6.50 -0.88 -0.32
C GLY A 77 -7.58 -0.76 0.75
N VAL A 78 -7.83 -1.89 1.40
CA VAL A 78 -8.71 -2.02 2.54
C VAL A 78 -7.99 -2.81 3.63
N VAL A 79 -8.08 -2.36 4.88
CA VAL A 79 -7.48 -3.06 6.03
C VAL A 79 -8.23 -4.39 6.20
N ALA A 80 -7.57 -5.50 5.90
CA ALA A 80 -8.18 -6.82 6.03
C ALA A 80 -8.10 -7.36 7.47
N LYS A 81 -6.98 -7.08 8.16
CA LYS A 81 -6.73 -7.51 9.54
C LYS A 81 -5.70 -6.58 10.18
N ILE A 82 -5.87 -6.28 11.47
CA ILE A 82 -4.89 -5.54 12.27
C ILE A 82 -3.99 -6.55 13.00
N ILE A 83 -2.68 -6.36 12.90
CA ILE A 83 -1.65 -7.19 13.55
C ILE A 83 -0.64 -6.25 14.23
N GLU A 84 -0.11 -6.65 15.39
CA GLU A 84 0.85 -5.89 16.20
C GLU A 84 2.25 -6.52 16.17
#